data_AF-F0Z622-F1
#
_entry.id   AF-F0Z622-F1
#
_cell.length_a   1.000
_cell.length_b   1.000
_cell.length_c   1.000
_cell.angle_alpha   90.00
_cell.angle_beta   90.00
_cell.angle_gamma   90.00
#
_symmetry.space_group_name_H-M   'P 1'
#
loop_
_entity.id
_entity.type
_entity.pdbx_description
1 polymer ?
#
loop_
_entity_poly.entity_id
_entity_poly.type
_entity_poly.pdbx_seq_one_letter_code
_entity_poly.pdbx_strand_id
1 'polypeptide(L)'
;MILIKRNNYNFSKAFKILNSYYNKCLYTTNIINNNKQTPNNNKLLNIINNNNKSKNKSLYLNEVKENPNNSVALFNLASSLESNESIKVETKDGSVSEENRKSIYLKILNLEINDENRADISNSYNNLAYQYMEGIPTIDLLNGEKKTKRELYLKSIELNKDNSPSYNNLANTMHPSETVHVNGRDWKKRELYLKSIELDPHDSNAYHNLANSLQSSNEEVTLNDGVTKMTARDLYLKSIDLQPYGSNSYFNLAVLMGSPDEVVTLLNGTKMTEKDLYLKDIDVNAASKNVSYSYNNLANLMPSSNEVVHLLDGRPFSKKMLYCKAIEIDGTNVEAYNNLSILLKDINDQVPINGKAVSKLDLLIKLIQMDPTNPIYYYNTALNLVKSNQAQQVIKINGDRMTPLDLVAKSIDLNPKEPNFFRLFSKLMDINGIEKIVLLNGKTIYNTDIKTKLNIKSDNGIFSIFKKLF
;
A
#
# COMPACT_ATOMS: atom_id res chain seq x y z
N MET A 1 9.51 24.47 -42.69
CA MET A 1 9.83 25.87 -43.08
C MET A 1 9.27 26.16 -44.48
N ILE A 2 7.93 26.31 -44.60
CA ILE A 2 7.16 27.11 -45.60
C ILE A 2 5.68 26.77 -45.36
N LEU A 3 5.04 27.60 -44.53
CA LEU A 3 3.59 27.91 -44.40
C LEU A 3 3.30 28.47 -43.00
N ILE A 4 4.10 29.44 -42.55
CA ILE A 4 3.74 30.30 -41.41
C ILE A 4 4.03 31.74 -41.82
N LYS A 5 3.11 32.31 -42.59
CA LYS A 5 2.87 33.75 -42.62
C LYS A 5 1.36 33.94 -42.61
N ARG A 6 0.89 34.64 -41.57
CA ARG A 6 -0.49 35.07 -41.28
C ARG A 6 -1.38 34.04 -40.57
N ASN A 7 -1.31 34.04 -39.24
CA ASN A 7 -2.42 34.41 -38.34
C ASN A 7 -2.01 34.10 -36.90
N ASN A 8 -2.45 34.95 -35.96
CA ASN A 8 -2.27 34.83 -34.50
C ASN A 8 -2.79 33.48 -33.98
N TYR A 9 -1.95 32.45 -34.03
CA TYR A 9 -2.24 31.16 -33.40
C TYR A 9 -1.67 31.17 -31.98
N ASN A 10 -2.58 31.10 -31.01
CA ASN A 10 -2.28 31.02 -29.58
C ASN A 10 -1.49 29.72 -29.28
N PHE A 11 -0.17 29.84 -29.14
CA PHE A 11 0.76 28.74 -28.86
C PHE A 11 0.34 27.88 -27.65
N SER A 12 -0.30 28.47 -26.64
CA SER A 12 -0.84 27.74 -25.48
C SER A 12 -1.94 26.75 -25.86
N LYS A 13 -2.77 27.09 -26.86
CA LYS A 13 -3.84 26.21 -27.36
C LYS A 13 -3.27 25.09 -28.21
N ALA A 14 -2.24 25.36 -29.01
CA ALA A 14 -1.52 24.35 -29.79
C ALA A 14 -0.76 23.36 -28.89
N PHE A 15 -0.15 23.84 -27.79
CA PHE A 15 0.54 23.00 -26.81
C PHE A 15 -0.43 22.11 -26.01
N LYS A 16 -1.58 22.63 -25.56
CA LYS A 16 -2.65 21.82 -24.94
C LYS A 16 -3.20 20.75 -25.90
N ILE A 17 -3.32 21.07 -27.19
CA ILE A 17 -3.74 20.13 -28.23
C ILE A 17 -2.67 19.06 -28.45
N LEU A 18 -1.38 19.43 -28.52
CA LEU A 18 -0.28 18.46 -28.69
C LEU A 18 -0.13 17.52 -27.49
N ASN A 19 -0.29 18.03 -26.26
CA ASN A 19 -0.22 17.20 -25.06
C ASN A 19 -1.47 16.29 -24.94
N SER A 20 -2.63 16.80 -25.35
CA SER A 20 -3.84 15.98 -25.54
C SER A 20 -3.63 14.89 -26.59
N TYR A 21 -2.98 15.18 -27.73
CA TYR A 21 -2.65 14.18 -28.75
C TYR A 21 -1.58 13.18 -28.26
N TYR A 22 -0.60 13.60 -27.46
CA TYR A 22 0.42 12.72 -26.88
C TYR A 22 -0.21 11.72 -25.89
N ASN A 23 -1.07 12.22 -24.99
CA ASN A 23 -1.84 11.38 -24.08
C ASN A 23 -2.86 10.50 -24.82
N LYS A 24 -3.49 11.03 -25.88
CA LYS A 24 -4.40 10.26 -26.76
C LYS A 24 -3.65 9.20 -27.56
N CYS A 25 -2.39 9.42 -27.94
CA CYS A 25 -1.52 8.42 -28.59
C CYS A 25 -1.12 7.30 -27.61
N LEU A 26 -0.76 7.62 -26.37
CA LEU A 26 -0.57 6.64 -25.29
C LEU A 26 -1.84 5.83 -25.02
N TYR A 27 -2.99 6.50 -25.02
CA TYR A 27 -4.30 5.89 -24.80
C TYR A 27 -4.76 5.05 -26.01
N THR A 28 -4.55 5.47 -27.25
CA THR A 28 -4.84 4.67 -28.46
C THR A 28 -3.92 3.48 -28.59
N THR A 29 -2.66 3.58 -28.12
CA THR A 29 -1.76 2.43 -28.03
C THR A 29 -2.33 1.41 -27.04
N ASN A 30 -2.95 1.86 -25.94
CA ASN A 30 -3.64 0.99 -24.98
C ASN A 30 -5.01 0.46 -25.46
N ILE A 31 -5.74 1.19 -26.30
CA ILE A 31 -7.01 0.72 -26.88
C ILE A 31 -6.77 -0.36 -27.96
N ILE A 32 -5.73 -0.22 -28.80
CA ILE A 32 -5.36 -1.24 -29.78
C ILE A 32 -4.91 -2.54 -29.08
N ASN A 33 -4.39 -2.45 -27.83
CA ASN A 33 -3.98 -3.59 -27.03
C ASN A 33 -5.12 -4.50 -26.52
N ASN A 34 -6.39 -4.06 -26.54
CA ASN A 34 -7.46 -4.76 -25.83
C ASN A 34 -8.30 -5.74 -26.67
N ASN A 35 -8.04 -5.87 -27.98
CA ASN A 35 -8.75 -6.85 -28.80
C ASN A 35 -7.94 -8.14 -28.99
N LYS A 36 -8.08 -9.04 -28.00
CA LYS A 36 -7.57 -10.43 -27.90
C LYS A 36 -6.04 -10.57 -27.81
N GLN A 37 -5.52 -10.80 -26.60
CA GLN A 37 -4.08 -11.08 -26.39
C GLN A 37 -3.82 -12.44 -25.74
N THR A 38 -3.13 -13.30 -26.50
CA THR A 38 -2.44 -14.52 -26.05
C THR A 38 -0.96 -14.23 -25.72
N PRO A 39 -0.24 -15.07 -24.95
CA PRO A 39 1.10 -14.79 -24.41
C PRO A 39 2.19 -14.37 -25.42
N ASN A 40 2.10 -14.78 -26.69
CA ASN A 40 3.07 -14.43 -27.74
C ASN A 40 3.00 -12.96 -28.18
N ASN A 41 1.86 -12.28 -28.02
CA ASN A 41 1.72 -10.87 -28.42
C ASN A 41 2.45 -9.92 -27.44
N ASN A 42 2.59 -10.29 -26.16
CA ASN A 42 3.29 -9.48 -25.16
C ASN A 42 4.80 -9.37 -25.44
N LYS A 43 5.42 -10.43 -25.96
CA LYS A 43 6.85 -10.38 -26.36
C LYS A 43 7.06 -9.46 -27.55
N LEU A 44 6.22 -9.56 -28.58
CA LEU A 44 6.32 -8.73 -29.77
C LEU A 44 6.02 -7.25 -29.45
N LEU A 45 5.03 -7.00 -28.61
CA LEU A 45 4.66 -5.66 -28.13
C LEU A 45 5.76 -5.02 -27.29
N ASN A 46 6.38 -5.79 -26.39
CA ASN A 46 7.54 -5.32 -25.63
C ASN A 46 8.72 -4.98 -26.54
N ILE A 47 8.97 -5.76 -27.59
CA ILE A 47 10.02 -5.47 -28.57
C ILE A 47 9.71 -4.17 -29.32
N ILE A 48 8.48 -3.96 -29.79
CA ILE A 48 8.08 -2.73 -30.52
C ILE A 48 8.13 -1.50 -29.60
N ASN A 49 7.63 -1.59 -28.37
CA ASN A 49 7.68 -0.52 -27.39
C ASN A 49 9.11 -0.19 -26.99
N ASN A 50 9.96 -1.20 -26.77
CA ASN A 50 11.38 -1.00 -26.46
C ASN A 50 12.14 -0.38 -27.63
N ASN A 51 11.83 -0.78 -28.87
CA ASN A 51 12.43 -0.19 -30.07
C ASN A 51 12.03 1.28 -30.26
N ASN A 52 10.75 1.63 -30.04
CA ASN A 52 10.30 3.01 -30.09
C ASN A 52 10.92 3.86 -28.96
N LYS A 53 11.01 3.29 -27.75
CA LYS A 53 11.66 3.93 -26.58
C LYS A 53 13.15 4.18 -26.84
N SER A 54 13.86 3.20 -27.40
CA SER A 54 15.28 3.32 -27.79
C SER A 54 15.49 4.38 -28.88
N LYS A 55 14.61 4.42 -29.90
CA LYS A 55 14.65 5.43 -30.95
C LYS A 55 14.37 6.85 -30.44
N ASN A 56 13.52 6.98 -29.42
CA ASN A 56 13.26 8.27 -28.77
C ASN A 56 14.45 8.70 -27.89
N LYS A 57 15.11 7.76 -27.18
CA LYS A 57 16.31 8.05 -26.38
C LYS A 57 17.44 8.66 -27.22
N SER A 58 17.74 8.09 -28.37
CA SER A 58 18.81 8.61 -29.24
C SER A 58 18.51 10.01 -29.76
N LEU A 59 17.24 10.31 -30.05
CA LEU A 59 16.80 11.65 -30.41
C LEU A 59 17.07 12.66 -29.28
N TYR A 60 16.63 12.35 -28.05
CA TYR A 60 16.85 13.24 -26.91
C TYR A 60 18.33 13.41 -26.57
N LEU A 61 19.14 12.34 -26.68
CA LEU A 61 20.59 12.43 -26.53
C LEU A 61 21.23 13.37 -27.55
N ASN A 62 20.79 13.33 -28.81
CA ASN A 62 21.29 14.26 -29.83
C ASN A 62 20.91 15.71 -29.52
N GLU A 63 19.69 15.96 -29.03
CA GLU A 63 19.26 17.29 -28.62
C GLU A 63 20.05 17.81 -27.39
N VAL A 64 20.31 16.94 -26.41
CA VAL A 64 21.17 17.27 -25.25
C VAL A 64 22.63 17.47 -25.68
N LYS A 65 23.11 16.72 -26.68
CA LYS A 65 24.46 16.91 -27.23
C LYS A 65 24.63 18.30 -27.84
N GLU A 66 23.66 18.75 -28.63
CA GLU A 66 23.66 20.07 -29.25
C GLU A 66 23.41 21.21 -28.26
N ASN A 67 22.51 21.01 -27.29
CA ASN A 67 22.23 21.97 -26.21
C ASN A 67 22.08 21.24 -24.86
N PRO A 68 23.15 21.19 -24.04
CA PRO A 68 23.15 20.50 -22.76
C PRO A 68 22.16 21.08 -21.74
N ASN A 69 21.69 22.31 -21.95
CA ASN A 69 20.74 23.00 -21.09
C ASN A 69 19.30 22.95 -21.63
N ASN A 70 19.03 22.15 -22.67
CA ASN A 70 17.69 21.95 -23.20
C ASN A 70 16.85 21.14 -22.20
N SER A 71 16.09 21.85 -21.36
CA SER A 71 15.24 21.27 -20.32
C SER A 71 14.23 20.24 -20.85
N VAL A 72 13.62 20.49 -22.01
CA VAL A 72 12.68 19.55 -22.65
C VAL A 72 13.38 18.25 -23.05
N ALA A 73 14.55 18.35 -23.69
CA ALA A 73 15.32 17.17 -24.10
C ALA A 73 15.80 16.38 -22.88
N LEU A 74 16.31 17.05 -21.85
CA LEU A 74 16.72 16.44 -20.59
C LEU A 74 15.52 15.74 -19.91
N PHE A 75 14.37 16.41 -19.82
CA PHE A 75 13.19 15.87 -19.15
C PHE A 75 12.66 14.62 -19.88
N ASN A 76 12.60 14.67 -21.22
CA ASN A 76 12.19 13.54 -22.04
C ASN A 76 13.20 12.40 -21.98
N LEU A 77 14.50 12.71 -21.95
CA LEU A 77 15.54 11.71 -21.74
C LEU A 77 15.36 11.01 -20.40
N ALA A 78 15.24 11.75 -19.29
CA ALA A 78 15.01 11.20 -17.95
C ALA A 78 13.76 10.31 -17.89
N SER A 79 12.66 10.77 -18.49
CA SER A 79 11.39 10.03 -18.55
C SER A 79 11.49 8.74 -19.36
N SER A 80 12.41 8.69 -20.33
CA SER A 80 12.64 7.51 -21.15
C SER A 80 13.56 6.47 -20.49
N LEU A 81 14.34 6.83 -19.48
CA LEU A 81 15.23 5.89 -18.78
C LEU A 81 14.42 4.91 -17.93
N GLU A 82 14.93 3.70 -17.71
CA GLU A 82 14.43 2.77 -16.69
C GLU A 82 14.97 3.13 -15.31
N SER A 83 14.35 2.62 -14.23
CA SER A 83 14.62 3.09 -12.87
C SER A 83 16.08 2.96 -12.42
N ASN A 84 16.81 1.96 -12.95
CA ASN A 84 18.22 1.70 -12.65
C ASN A 84 19.13 1.88 -13.88
N GLU A 85 18.62 2.49 -14.94
CA GLU A 85 19.40 2.70 -16.16
C GLU A 85 20.30 3.93 -16.02
N SER A 86 21.57 3.75 -16.37
CA SER A 86 22.53 4.82 -16.59
C SER A 86 22.86 4.91 -18.07
N ILE A 87 23.09 6.11 -18.57
CA ILE A 87 23.42 6.39 -19.96
C ILE A 87 24.59 7.36 -20.06
N LYS A 88 25.43 7.20 -21.08
CA LYS A 88 26.49 8.16 -21.39
C LYS A 88 25.90 9.33 -22.17
N VAL A 89 26.13 10.53 -21.67
CA VAL A 89 25.77 11.79 -22.34
C VAL A 89 27.07 12.47 -22.75
N GLU A 90 27.24 12.66 -24.06
CA GLU A 90 28.35 13.40 -24.65
C GLU A 90 27.82 14.75 -25.14
N THR A 91 28.49 15.83 -24.75
CA THR A 91 28.17 17.20 -25.18
C THR A 91 29.05 17.63 -26.35
N LYS A 92 28.66 18.68 -27.07
CA LYS A 92 29.35 19.14 -28.29
C LYS A 92 30.81 19.55 -28.09
N ASP A 93 31.18 19.95 -26.88
CA ASP A 93 32.55 20.26 -26.47
C ASP A 93 33.40 19.00 -26.21
N GLY A 94 32.83 17.81 -26.34
CA GLY A 94 33.49 16.52 -26.09
C GLY A 94 33.44 16.06 -24.63
N SER A 95 32.78 16.80 -23.74
CA SER A 95 32.61 16.36 -22.35
C SER A 95 31.67 15.15 -22.30
N VAL A 96 32.08 14.11 -21.56
CA VAL A 96 31.28 12.89 -21.38
C VAL A 96 30.93 12.72 -19.91
N SER A 97 29.65 12.48 -19.64
CA SER A 97 29.12 12.21 -18.30
C SER A 97 28.27 10.95 -18.30
N GLU A 98 28.26 10.24 -17.17
CA GLU A 98 27.35 9.11 -16.96
C GLU A 98 26.17 9.61 -16.14
N GLU A 99 24.99 9.53 -16.73
CA GLU A 99 23.77 10.13 -16.21
C GLU A 99 22.70 9.06 -15.98
N ASN A 100 21.98 9.18 -14.87
CA ASN A 100 20.76 8.45 -14.63
C ASN A 100 19.59 9.42 -14.48
N ARG A 101 18.38 8.89 -14.35
CA ARG A 101 17.17 9.73 -14.24
C ARG A 101 17.26 10.76 -13.11
N LYS A 102 17.82 10.39 -11.94
CA LYS A 102 17.98 11.29 -10.80
C LYS A 102 18.95 12.43 -11.11
N SER A 103 20.13 12.13 -11.66
CA SER A 103 21.13 13.15 -11.96
C SER A 103 20.65 14.11 -13.05
N ILE A 104 19.89 13.61 -14.04
CA ILE A 104 19.27 14.46 -15.07
C ILE A 104 18.23 15.42 -14.45
N TYR A 105 17.36 14.95 -13.56
CA TYR A 105 16.44 15.85 -12.86
C TYR A 105 17.19 16.92 -12.07
N LEU A 106 18.23 16.54 -11.33
CA LEU A 106 19.07 17.50 -10.59
C LEU A 106 19.73 18.54 -11.51
N LYS A 107 20.15 18.15 -12.73
CA LYS A 107 20.65 19.09 -13.75
C LYS A 107 19.56 20.07 -14.20
N ILE A 108 18.35 19.59 -14.48
CA ILE A 108 17.23 20.45 -14.88
C ILE A 108 16.92 21.47 -13.77
N LEU A 109 16.94 21.06 -12.51
CA LEU A 109 16.71 21.95 -11.36
C LEU A 109 17.76 23.05 -11.19
N ASN A 110 18.95 22.87 -11.78
CA ASN A 110 20.05 23.83 -11.70
C ASN A 110 20.07 24.81 -12.89
N LEU A 111 19.13 24.70 -13.83
CA LEU A 111 19.00 25.63 -14.95
C LEU A 111 18.46 26.98 -14.47
N GLU A 112 18.85 28.06 -15.16
CA GLU A 112 18.24 29.37 -14.98
C GLU A 112 16.77 29.33 -15.40
N ILE A 113 15.87 29.72 -14.49
CA ILE A 113 14.43 29.65 -14.70
C ILE A 113 14.02 30.75 -15.69
N ASN A 114 13.31 30.36 -16.74
CA ASN A 114 12.66 31.25 -17.69
C ASN A 114 11.29 30.68 -18.10
N ASP A 115 10.51 31.42 -18.88
CA ASP A 115 9.15 31.02 -19.22
C ASP A 115 9.07 29.76 -20.10
N GLU A 116 10.15 29.41 -20.82
CA GLU A 116 10.19 28.22 -21.68
C GLU A 116 10.45 26.94 -20.88
N ASN A 117 11.30 26.99 -19.85
CA ASN A 117 11.71 25.80 -19.09
C ASN A 117 11.01 25.63 -17.73
N ARG A 118 10.25 26.64 -17.27
CA ARG A 118 9.62 26.65 -15.94
C ARG A 118 8.77 25.41 -15.67
N ALA A 119 8.02 24.95 -16.67
CA ALA A 119 7.17 23.78 -16.56
C ALA A 119 7.99 22.48 -16.39
N ASP A 120 9.09 22.33 -17.13
CA ASP A 120 9.96 21.15 -17.05
C ASP A 120 10.71 21.09 -15.72
N ILE A 121 11.15 22.24 -15.21
CA ILE A 121 11.75 22.37 -13.87
C ILE A 121 10.71 22.00 -12.80
N SER A 122 9.49 22.52 -12.91
CA SER A 122 8.38 22.17 -12.02
C SER A 122 8.10 20.65 -12.02
N ASN A 123 8.03 20.02 -13.19
CA ASN A 123 7.84 18.57 -13.32
C ASN A 123 9.01 17.78 -12.74
N SER A 124 10.24 18.27 -12.92
CA SER A 124 11.44 17.65 -12.36
C SER A 124 11.46 17.68 -10.83
N TYR A 125 11.03 18.79 -10.22
CA TYR A 125 10.83 18.87 -8.76
C TYR A 125 9.85 17.80 -8.27
N ASN A 126 8.68 17.69 -8.92
CA ASN A 126 7.67 16.68 -8.58
C ASN A 126 8.21 15.25 -8.73
N ASN A 127 8.85 14.95 -9.86
CA ASN A 127 9.33 13.60 -10.15
C ASN A 127 10.48 13.20 -9.23
N LEU A 128 11.38 14.13 -8.91
CA LEU A 128 12.46 13.88 -7.93
C LEU A 128 11.88 13.54 -6.56
N ALA A 129 10.88 14.31 -6.09
CA ALA A 129 10.19 14.08 -4.83
C ALA A 129 9.41 12.76 -4.80
N TYR A 130 8.67 12.45 -5.87
CA TYR A 130 7.87 11.23 -5.95
C TYR A 130 8.73 9.97 -5.97
N GLN A 131 9.82 9.96 -6.75
CA GLN A 131 10.57 8.74 -7.03
C GLN A 131 11.74 8.48 -6.07
N TYR A 132 12.34 9.52 -5.50
CA TYR A 132 13.63 9.39 -4.80
C TYR A 132 13.62 9.84 -3.35
N MET A 133 12.46 10.20 -2.79
CA MET A 133 12.33 10.70 -1.41
C MET A 133 11.53 9.76 -0.48
N GLU A 134 11.23 8.53 -0.89
CA GLU A 134 10.61 7.56 0.01
C GLU A 134 11.62 7.09 1.06
N GLY A 135 11.28 7.25 2.34
CA GLY A 135 12.17 6.92 3.46
C GLY A 135 13.41 7.81 3.61
N ILE A 136 13.55 8.85 2.77
CA ILE A 136 14.70 9.76 2.75
C ILE A 136 14.24 11.15 3.24
N PRO A 137 14.88 11.72 4.29
CA PRO A 137 14.43 12.98 4.88
C PRO A 137 14.69 14.19 3.97
N THR A 138 15.86 14.24 3.33
CA THR A 138 16.30 15.36 2.48
C THR A 138 17.10 14.87 1.28
N ILE A 139 17.06 15.63 0.19
CA ILE A 139 17.96 15.49 -0.96
C ILE A 139 18.83 16.74 -1.12
N ASP A 140 20.10 16.52 -1.44
CA ASP A 140 21.04 17.58 -1.84
C ASP A 140 20.80 17.97 -3.31
N LEU A 141 20.63 19.27 -3.56
CA LEU A 141 20.58 19.86 -4.89
C LEU A 141 22.00 20.26 -5.34
N LEU A 142 22.19 20.45 -6.65
CA LEU A 142 23.51 20.81 -7.21
C LEU A 142 24.02 22.18 -6.75
N ASN A 143 23.12 23.08 -6.35
CA ASN A 143 23.47 24.38 -5.76
C ASN A 143 23.83 24.30 -4.27
N GLY A 144 23.87 23.10 -3.68
CA GLY A 144 24.21 22.86 -2.27
C GLY A 144 23.03 22.96 -1.29
N GLU A 145 21.83 23.34 -1.76
CA GLU A 145 20.64 23.35 -0.90
C GLU A 145 20.16 21.93 -0.58
N LYS A 146 19.68 21.73 0.65
CA LYS A 146 18.94 20.53 1.05
C LYS A 146 17.44 20.79 1.01
N LYS A 147 16.67 19.89 0.40
CA LYS A 147 15.21 19.97 0.36
C LYS A 147 14.57 18.69 0.86
N THR A 148 13.51 18.84 1.63
CA THR A 148 12.57 17.78 2.01
C THR A 148 11.62 17.45 0.85
N LYS A 149 10.95 16.29 0.93
CA LYS A 149 9.95 15.86 -0.07
C LYS A 149 8.85 16.91 -0.27
N ARG A 150 8.39 17.49 0.84
CA ARG A 150 7.36 18.54 0.84
C ARG A 150 7.83 19.81 0.14
N GLU A 151 9.03 20.28 0.45
CA GLU A 151 9.56 21.52 -0.14
C GLU A 151 9.73 21.40 -1.66
N LEU A 152 10.08 20.22 -2.16
CA LEU A 152 10.12 19.96 -3.60
C LEU A 152 8.73 20.08 -4.25
N TYR A 153 7.67 19.52 -3.66
CA TYR A 153 6.30 19.67 -4.19
C TYR A 153 5.81 21.13 -4.12
N LEU A 154 6.10 21.84 -3.03
CA LEU A 154 5.80 23.27 -2.93
C LEU A 154 6.50 24.06 -4.02
N LYS A 155 7.80 23.79 -4.24
CA LYS A 155 8.57 24.48 -5.28
C LYS A 155 8.03 24.18 -6.68
N SER A 156 7.59 22.95 -6.92
CA SER A 156 6.91 22.56 -8.15
C SER A 156 5.64 23.40 -8.40
N ILE A 157 4.80 23.60 -7.38
CA ILE A 157 3.55 24.37 -7.47
C ILE A 157 3.81 25.88 -7.61
N GLU A 158 4.83 26.42 -6.94
CA GLU A 158 5.28 27.81 -7.09
C GLU A 158 5.71 28.11 -8.54
N LEU A 159 6.42 27.17 -9.15
CA LEU A 159 6.90 27.31 -10.53
C LEU A 159 5.78 27.10 -11.54
N ASN A 160 4.90 26.13 -11.32
CA ASN A 160 3.77 25.88 -12.20
C ASN A 160 2.50 25.58 -11.41
N LYS A 161 1.63 26.59 -11.33
CA LYS A 161 0.33 26.49 -10.66
C LYS A 161 -0.64 25.48 -11.30
N ASP A 162 -0.33 25.00 -12.51
CA ASP A 162 -1.13 24.03 -13.26
C ASP A 162 -0.54 22.61 -13.17
N ASN A 163 0.48 22.37 -12.33
CA ASN A 163 1.07 21.04 -12.13
C ASN A 163 0.17 20.15 -11.25
N SER A 164 -0.81 19.49 -11.86
CA SER A 164 -1.77 18.62 -11.16
C SER A 164 -1.11 17.57 -10.24
N PRO A 165 -0.14 16.76 -10.71
CA PRO A 165 0.53 15.77 -9.87
C PRO A 165 1.10 16.33 -8.56
N SER A 166 1.64 17.55 -8.59
CA SER A 166 2.23 18.17 -7.40
C SER A 166 1.21 18.50 -6.33
N TYR A 167 -0.02 18.91 -6.69
CA TYR A 167 -1.10 19.14 -5.73
C TYR A 167 -1.52 17.82 -5.06
N ASN A 168 -1.76 16.76 -5.84
CA ASN A 168 -2.09 15.44 -5.31
C ASN A 168 -0.97 14.89 -4.40
N ASN A 169 0.28 15.00 -4.84
CA ASN A 169 1.42 14.50 -4.09
C ASN A 169 1.71 15.32 -2.82
N LEU A 170 1.55 16.64 -2.85
CA LEU A 170 1.67 17.48 -1.66
C LEU A 170 0.60 17.09 -0.63
N ALA A 171 -0.65 16.93 -1.06
CA ALA A 171 -1.75 16.48 -0.20
C ALA A 171 -1.44 15.14 0.49
N ASN A 172 -0.83 14.20 -0.23
CA ASN A 172 -0.42 12.90 0.33
C ASN A 172 0.61 13.01 1.45
N THR A 173 1.41 14.08 1.49
CA THR A 173 2.36 14.34 2.59
C THR A 173 1.73 14.99 3.82
N MET A 174 0.50 15.49 3.72
CA MET A 174 -0.14 16.29 4.77
C MET A 174 -0.90 15.43 5.79
N HIS A 175 -0.88 15.87 7.05
CA HIS A 175 -1.82 15.39 8.06
C HIS A 175 -3.24 15.90 7.74
N PRO A 176 -4.33 15.17 8.06
CA PRO A 176 -5.70 15.59 7.71
C PRO A 176 -6.12 16.97 8.23
N SER A 177 -5.61 17.40 9.39
CA SER A 177 -5.92 18.70 10.01
C SER A 177 -4.96 19.82 9.59
N GLU A 178 -3.99 19.53 8.73
CA GLU A 178 -2.94 20.46 8.37
C GLU A 178 -3.37 21.45 7.29
N THR A 179 -2.75 22.63 7.30
CA THR A 179 -2.88 23.66 6.27
C THR A 179 -1.49 24.02 5.75
N VAL A 180 -1.38 24.29 4.45
CA VAL A 180 -0.12 24.70 3.82
C VAL A 180 -0.33 25.95 2.96
N HIS A 181 0.59 26.91 3.06
CA HIS A 181 0.53 28.15 2.30
C HIS A 181 1.37 28.05 1.03
N VAL A 182 0.77 28.26 -0.16
CA VAL A 182 1.48 28.33 -1.44
C VAL A 182 0.69 29.16 -2.44
N ASN A 183 1.41 29.95 -3.27
CA ASN A 183 0.81 30.86 -4.25
C ASN A 183 -0.18 31.87 -3.62
N GLY A 184 0.13 32.39 -2.44
CA GLY A 184 -0.66 33.42 -1.76
C GLY A 184 -1.98 32.92 -1.16
N ARG A 185 -2.15 31.60 -1.03
CA ARG A 185 -3.36 30.96 -0.51
C ARG A 185 -2.99 29.84 0.46
N ASP A 186 -3.81 29.70 1.50
CA ASP A 186 -3.84 28.53 2.37
C ASP A 186 -4.65 27.39 1.75
N TRP A 187 -4.07 26.20 1.79
CA TRP A 187 -4.66 24.99 1.23
C TRP A 187 -4.79 23.92 2.31
N LYS A 188 -5.98 23.33 2.39
CA LYS A 188 -6.22 22.09 3.14
C LYS A 188 -5.96 20.88 2.25
N LYS A 189 -5.69 19.73 2.87
CA LYS A 189 -5.41 18.45 2.18
C LYS A 189 -6.46 18.12 1.10
N ARG A 190 -7.75 18.20 1.42
CA ARG A 190 -8.83 17.90 0.47
C ARG A 190 -8.91 18.89 -0.70
N GLU A 191 -8.65 20.16 -0.44
CA GLU A 191 -8.67 21.20 -1.48
C GLU A 191 -7.55 21.01 -2.50
N LEU A 192 -6.40 20.47 -2.07
CA LEU A 192 -5.31 20.11 -2.97
C LEU A 192 -5.70 18.93 -3.89
N TYR A 193 -6.33 17.86 -3.38
CA TYR A 193 -6.82 16.77 -4.23
C TYR A 193 -7.87 17.27 -5.23
N LEU A 194 -8.81 18.08 -4.77
CA LEU A 194 -9.81 18.72 -5.63
C LEU A 194 -9.17 19.60 -6.71
N LYS A 195 -8.12 20.37 -6.36
CA LYS A 195 -7.37 21.17 -7.32
C LYS A 195 -6.64 20.32 -8.35
N SER A 196 -6.07 19.18 -7.94
CA SER A 196 -5.48 18.21 -8.87
C SER A 196 -6.52 17.67 -9.85
N ILE A 197 -7.70 17.28 -9.38
CA ILE A 197 -8.81 16.81 -10.24
C ILE A 197 -9.29 17.92 -11.20
N GLU A 198 -9.37 19.17 -10.74
CA GLU A 198 -9.73 20.32 -11.58
C GLU A 198 -8.72 20.52 -12.72
N LEU A 199 -7.42 20.41 -12.40
CA LEU A 199 -6.32 20.61 -13.35
C LEU A 199 -6.18 19.42 -14.31
N ASP A 200 -6.39 18.20 -13.83
CA ASP A 200 -6.42 16.97 -14.63
C ASP A 200 -7.56 16.04 -14.20
N PRO A 201 -8.71 16.10 -14.90
CA PRO A 201 -9.85 15.21 -14.64
C PRO A 201 -9.58 13.72 -14.92
N HIS A 202 -8.41 13.37 -15.47
CA HIS A 202 -8.00 11.99 -15.75
C HIS A 202 -6.99 11.45 -14.72
N ASP A 203 -6.67 12.20 -13.65
CA ASP A 203 -5.79 11.72 -12.58
C ASP A 203 -6.52 10.74 -11.66
N SER A 204 -6.44 9.45 -11.99
CA SER A 204 -7.00 8.34 -11.21
C SER A 204 -6.54 8.32 -9.75
N ASN A 205 -5.30 8.76 -9.46
CA ASN A 205 -4.74 8.77 -8.10
C ASN A 205 -5.37 9.88 -7.28
N ALA A 206 -5.65 11.05 -7.87
CA ALA A 206 -6.30 12.16 -7.17
C ALA A 206 -7.71 11.77 -6.71
N TYR A 207 -8.50 11.10 -7.56
CA TYR A 207 -9.80 10.55 -7.17
C TYR A 207 -9.68 9.51 -6.04
N HIS A 208 -8.74 8.56 -6.17
CA HIS A 208 -8.48 7.54 -5.14
C HIS A 208 -8.10 8.17 -3.78
N ASN A 209 -7.18 9.12 -3.79
CA ASN A 209 -6.70 9.76 -2.57
C ASN A 209 -7.76 10.68 -1.94
N LEU A 210 -8.58 11.34 -2.77
CA LEU A 210 -9.73 12.10 -2.28
C LEU A 210 -10.73 11.16 -1.59
N ALA A 211 -11.02 9.99 -2.15
CA ALA A 211 -11.89 8.99 -1.54
C ALA A 211 -11.36 8.53 -0.17
N ASN A 212 -10.06 8.21 -0.08
CA ASN A 212 -9.38 7.85 1.18
C ASN A 212 -9.43 8.97 2.24
N SER A 213 -9.64 10.22 1.83
CA SER A 213 -9.68 11.36 2.74
C SER A 213 -11.07 11.63 3.34
N LEU A 214 -12.11 10.94 2.87
CA LEU A 214 -13.46 11.03 3.40
C LEU A 214 -13.58 10.19 4.68
N GLN A 215 -14.27 10.72 5.69
CA GLN A 215 -14.40 10.14 7.02
C GLN A 215 -15.47 9.05 7.10
N SER A 216 -16.41 9.03 6.16
CA SER A 216 -17.45 8.00 6.08
C SER A 216 -17.86 7.73 4.64
N SER A 217 -18.46 6.57 4.40
CA SER A 217 -18.94 6.16 3.08
C SER A 217 -20.02 7.08 2.50
N ASN A 218 -20.80 7.71 3.37
CA ASN A 218 -21.91 8.61 3.01
C ASN A 218 -21.49 10.09 2.97
N GLU A 219 -20.24 10.41 3.30
CA GLU A 219 -19.75 11.77 3.15
C GLU A 219 -19.68 12.14 1.66
N GLU A 220 -20.25 13.29 1.30
CA GLU A 220 -20.19 13.84 -0.05
C GLU A 220 -19.13 14.95 -0.13
N VAL A 221 -18.42 14.99 -1.25
CA VAL A 221 -17.61 16.15 -1.65
C VAL A 221 -18.13 16.72 -2.96
N THR A 222 -18.19 18.04 -3.05
CA THR A 222 -18.51 18.74 -4.30
C THR A 222 -17.20 19.00 -5.06
N LEU A 223 -17.15 18.60 -6.33
CA LEU A 223 -16.02 18.91 -7.21
C LEU A 223 -15.95 20.41 -7.53
N ASN A 224 -14.86 20.86 -8.15
CA ASN A 224 -14.62 22.27 -8.43
C ASN A 224 -15.56 22.89 -9.48
N ASP A 225 -16.40 22.08 -10.14
CA ASP A 225 -17.50 22.57 -10.98
C ASP A 225 -18.68 23.13 -10.15
N GLY A 226 -18.68 22.92 -8.83
CA GLY A 226 -19.69 23.41 -7.90
C GLY A 226 -21.03 22.65 -7.94
N VAL A 227 -21.15 21.62 -8.79
CA VAL A 227 -22.41 20.91 -9.03
C VAL A 227 -22.27 19.41 -8.82
N THR A 228 -21.15 18.81 -9.26
CA THR A 228 -20.93 17.37 -9.17
C THR A 228 -20.58 17.00 -7.74
N LYS A 229 -21.45 16.23 -7.10
CA LYS A 229 -21.20 15.63 -5.80
C LYS A 229 -20.77 14.18 -5.94
N MET A 230 -19.80 13.77 -5.14
CA MET A 230 -19.28 12.40 -5.16
C MET A 230 -19.09 11.90 -3.74
N THR A 231 -19.48 10.66 -3.50
CA THR A 231 -19.14 9.89 -2.30
C THR A 231 -17.78 9.20 -2.47
N ALA A 232 -17.26 8.59 -1.41
CA ALA A 232 -16.06 7.74 -1.50
C ALA A 232 -16.23 6.64 -2.56
N ARG A 233 -17.44 6.08 -2.67
CA ARG A 233 -17.77 5.05 -3.65
C ARG A 233 -17.64 5.58 -5.08
N ASP A 234 -18.26 6.73 -5.36
CA ASP A 234 -18.23 7.34 -6.70
C ASP A 234 -16.79 7.67 -7.12
N LEU A 235 -15.99 8.15 -6.18
CA LEU A 235 -14.58 8.49 -6.42
C LEU A 235 -13.75 7.24 -6.73
N TYR A 236 -13.93 6.12 -6.02
CA TYR A 236 -13.26 4.86 -6.37
C TYR A 236 -13.72 4.33 -7.73
N LEU A 237 -15.02 4.38 -8.03
CA LEU A 237 -15.55 3.98 -9.34
C LEU A 237 -14.94 4.82 -10.46
N LYS A 238 -14.79 6.13 -10.24
CA LYS A 238 -14.14 7.01 -11.22
C LYS A 238 -12.65 6.73 -11.36
N SER A 239 -11.96 6.44 -10.26
CA SER A 239 -10.55 6.02 -10.29
C SER A 239 -10.35 4.72 -11.09
N ILE A 240 -11.23 3.72 -10.90
CA ILE A 240 -11.21 2.46 -11.65
C ILE A 240 -11.50 2.68 -13.14
N ASP A 241 -12.46 3.53 -13.48
CA ASP A 241 -12.79 3.90 -14.87
C ASP A 241 -11.60 4.53 -15.60
N LEU A 242 -10.90 5.45 -14.92
CA LEU A 242 -9.72 6.12 -15.46
C LEU A 242 -8.50 5.20 -15.57
N GLN A 243 -8.30 4.31 -14.58
CA GLN A 243 -7.18 3.37 -14.55
C GLN A 243 -7.65 1.95 -14.16
N PRO A 244 -8.17 1.15 -15.11
CA PRO A 244 -8.73 -0.18 -14.83
C PRO A 244 -7.72 -1.22 -14.33
N TYR A 245 -6.41 -0.94 -14.45
CA TYR A 245 -5.31 -1.77 -13.96
C TYR A 245 -4.68 -1.23 -12.65
N GLY A 246 -5.29 -0.21 -12.04
CA GLY A 246 -4.87 0.32 -10.74
C GLY A 246 -5.50 -0.48 -9.59
N SER A 247 -4.69 -1.22 -8.84
CA SER A 247 -5.15 -2.22 -7.87
C SER A 247 -5.90 -1.61 -6.68
N ASN A 248 -5.30 -0.61 -6.02
CA ASN A 248 -5.77 -0.12 -4.72
C ASN A 248 -7.23 0.37 -4.71
N SER A 249 -7.75 0.88 -5.82
CA SER A 249 -9.15 1.33 -5.89
C SER A 249 -10.15 0.17 -5.87
N TYR A 250 -9.80 -1.00 -6.43
CA TYR A 250 -10.63 -2.21 -6.31
C TYR A 250 -10.64 -2.71 -4.86
N PHE A 251 -9.47 -2.79 -4.22
CA PHE A 251 -9.36 -3.18 -2.82
C PHE A 251 -10.18 -2.27 -1.90
N ASN A 252 -9.99 -0.95 -1.99
CA ASN A 252 -10.72 -0.01 -1.13
C ASN A 252 -12.21 0.04 -1.44
N LEU A 253 -12.62 -0.14 -2.71
CA LEU A 253 -14.03 -0.27 -3.05
C LEU A 253 -14.64 -1.54 -2.43
N ALA A 254 -13.90 -2.66 -2.41
CA ALA A 254 -14.35 -3.89 -1.76
C ALA A 254 -14.53 -3.69 -0.25
N VAL A 255 -13.54 -3.09 0.42
CA VAL A 255 -13.62 -2.76 1.85
C VAL A 255 -14.78 -1.82 2.18
N LEU A 256 -15.19 -0.97 1.23
CA LEU A 256 -16.32 -0.07 1.38
C LEU A 256 -17.69 -0.77 1.26
N MET A 257 -17.74 -1.98 0.70
CA MET A 257 -19.00 -2.71 0.54
C MET A 257 -19.55 -3.11 1.91
N GLY A 258 -20.85 -2.92 2.09
CA GLY A 258 -21.53 -3.17 3.36
C GLY A 258 -21.93 -4.63 3.56
N SER A 259 -21.85 -5.45 2.50
CA SER A 259 -22.18 -6.87 2.54
C SER A 259 -21.47 -7.63 1.40
N PRO A 260 -21.07 -8.90 1.61
CA PRO A 260 -20.51 -9.75 0.55
C PRO A 260 -21.43 -9.95 -0.67
N ASP A 261 -22.75 -9.90 -0.45
CA ASP A 261 -23.77 -10.09 -1.49
C ASP A 261 -24.14 -8.79 -2.22
N GLU A 262 -23.60 -7.66 -1.77
CA GLU A 262 -23.80 -6.39 -2.44
C GLU A 262 -23.19 -6.45 -3.85
N VAL A 263 -23.85 -5.82 -4.82
CA VAL A 263 -23.36 -5.73 -6.20
C VAL A 263 -23.16 -4.27 -6.56
N VAL A 264 -21.93 -3.91 -6.91
CA VAL A 264 -21.61 -2.62 -7.50
C VAL A 264 -21.59 -2.71 -9.02
N THR A 265 -22.04 -1.67 -9.71
CA THR A 265 -21.90 -1.54 -11.17
C THR A 265 -20.79 -0.53 -11.45
N LEU A 266 -19.72 -0.99 -12.11
CA LEU A 266 -18.66 -0.13 -12.61
C LEU A 266 -19.18 0.80 -13.70
N LEU A 267 -18.48 1.91 -13.97
CA LEU A 267 -18.88 2.88 -15.00
C LEU A 267 -18.91 2.30 -16.42
N ASN A 268 -18.18 1.20 -16.66
CA ASN A 268 -18.24 0.44 -17.91
C ASN A 268 -19.42 -0.56 -17.98
N GLY A 269 -20.31 -0.57 -16.98
CA GLY A 269 -21.48 -1.47 -16.89
C GLY A 269 -21.20 -2.84 -16.27
N THR A 270 -19.95 -3.18 -15.96
CA THR A 270 -19.60 -4.46 -15.33
C THR A 270 -20.14 -4.50 -13.90
N LYS A 271 -20.86 -5.57 -13.56
CA LYS A 271 -21.30 -5.83 -12.20
C LYS A 271 -20.25 -6.62 -11.44
N MET A 272 -19.94 -6.21 -10.22
CA MET A 272 -18.95 -6.84 -9.36
C MET A 272 -19.48 -6.98 -7.92
N THR A 273 -19.20 -8.11 -7.31
CA THR A 273 -19.35 -8.35 -5.86
C THR A 273 -18.07 -7.96 -5.12
N GLU A 274 -18.09 -7.98 -3.79
CA GLU A 274 -16.90 -7.77 -2.96
C GLU A 274 -15.79 -8.77 -3.32
N LYS A 275 -16.18 -10.03 -3.52
CA LYS A 275 -15.29 -11.10 -3.99
C LYS A 275 -14.67 -10.78 -5.34
N ASP A 276 -15.45 -10.31 -6.31
CA ASP A 276 -14.94 -9.98 -7.65
C ASP A 276 -13.93 -8.83 -7.61
N LEU A 277 -14.15 -7.85 -6.73
CA LEU A 277 -13.22 -6.74 -6.55
C LEU A 277 -11.89 -7.19 -5.95
N TYR A 278 -11.89 -8.05 -4.92
CA TYR A 278 -10.63 -8.63 -4.40
C TYR A 278 -9.92 -9.50 -5.43
N LEU A 279 -10.66 -10.30 -6.19
CA LEU A 279 -10.09 -11.09 -7.30
C LEU A 279 -9.47 -10.18 -8.37
N LYS A 280 -10.10 -9.03 -8.66
CA LYS A 280 -9.58 -8.08 -9.63
C LYS A 280 -8.34 -7.35 -9.11
N ASP A 281 -8.31 -6.94 -7.85
CA ASP A 281 -7.12 -6.36 -7.21
C ASP A 281 -5.91 -7.32 -7.28
N ILE A 282 -6.14 -8.61 -6.99
CA ILE A 282 -5.12 -9.66 -7.09
C ILE A 282 -4.59 -9.83 -8.52
N ASP A 283 -5.49 -9.82 -9.51
CA ASP A 283 -5.16 -9.99 -10.94
C ASP A 283 -4.30 -8.83 -11.48
N VAL A 284 -4.66 -7.59 -11.15
CA VAL A 284 -3.99 -6.42 -11.71
C VAL A 284 -2.63 -6.10 -11.07
N ASN A 285 -2.38 -6.53 -9.83
CA ASN A 285 -1.12 -6.21 -9.13
C ASN A 285 -0.67 -7.27 -8.11
N ALA A 286 -0.48 -8.50 -8.59
CA ALA A 286 -0.10 -9.65 -7.77
C ALA A 286 1.23 -9.51 -6.98
N ALA A 287 2.08 -8.52 -7.30
CA ALA A 287 3.39 -8.33 -6.69
C ALA A 287 3.42 -7.23 -5.61
N SER A 288 2.36 -6.43 -5.45
CA SER A 288 2.31 -5.36 -4.44
C SER A 288 2.13 -5.91 -3.04
N LYS A 289 2.82 -5.33 -2.06
CA LYS A 289 2.68 -5.68 -0.63
C LYS A 289 1.22 -5.56 -0.15
N ASN A 290 0.48 -4.57 -0.67
CA ASN A 290 -0.91 -4.30 -0.29
C ASN A 290 -1.87 -5.43 -0.71
N VAL A 291 -1.53 -6.20 -1.75
CA VAL A 291 -2.38 -7.30 -2.22
C VAL A 291 -2.48 -8.42 -1.18
N SER A 292 -1.58 -8.46 -0.18
CA SER A 292 -1.69 -9.37 0.96
C SER A 292 -3.02 -9.23 1.70
N TYR A 293 -3.55 -8.01 1.84
CA TYR A 293 -4.86 -7.77 2.46
C TYR A 293 -6.00 -8.30 1.60
N SER A 294 -5.91 -8.22 0.28
CA SER A 294 -6.92 -8.80 -0.63
C SER A 294 -6.96 -10.32 -0.53
N TYR A 295 -5.81 -11.00 -0.44
CA TYR A 295 -5.78 -12.43 -0.16
C TYR A 295 -6.41 -12.77 1.20
N ASN A 296 -6.07 -12.02 2.26
CA ASN A 296 -6.65 -12.20 3.59
C ASN A 296 -8.17 -12.01 3.60
N ASN A 297 -8.66 -10.94 2.98
CA ASN A 297 -10.09 -10.60 2.99
C ASN A 297 -10.89 -11.55 2.09
N LEU A 298 -10.35 -11.93 0.93
CA LEU A 298 -10.95 -12.97 0.10
C LEU A 298 -11.10 -14.29 0.88
N ALA A 299 -10.14 -14.64 1.72
CA ALA A 299 -10.25 -15.81 2.60
C ALA A 299 -11.34 -15.65 3.67
N ASN A 300 -11.48 -14.44 4.23
CA ASN A 300 -12.52 -14.13 5.21
C ASN A 300 -13.93 -14.29 4.62
N LEU A 301 -14.11 -13.95 3.34
CA LEU A 301 -15.38 -14.13 2.62
C LEU A 301 -15.77 -15.59 2.39
N MET A 302 -14.83 -16.54 2.50
CA MET A 302 -15.13 -17.96 2.32
C MET A 302 -15.80 -18.53 3.58
N PRO A 303 -17.09 -18.93 3.55
CA PRO A 303 -17.81 -19.46 4.71
C PRO A 303 -17.22 -20.77 5.25
N SER A 304 -16.66 -21.63 4.37
CA SER A 304 -16.15 -22.95 4.76
C SER A 304 -14.64 -23.07 4.54
N SER A 305 -13.96 -23.78 5.45
CA SER A 305 -12.53 -24.10 5.32
C SER A 305 -12.21 -24.98 4.11
N ASN A 306 -13.21 -25.69 3.60
CA ASN A 306 -13.05 -26.66 2.50
C ASN A 306 -13.42 -26.07 1.13
N GLU A 307 -13.91 -24.82 1.10
CA GLU A 307 -14.20 -24.15 -0.15
C GLU A 307 -12.90 -23.84 -0.92
N VAL A 308 -13.02 -23.80 -2.24
CA VAL A 308 -11.95 -23.39 -3.15
C VAL A 308 -12.45 -22.22 -3.99
N VAL A 309 -11.71 -21.12 -3.96
CA VAL A 309 -11.89 -20.01 -4.89
C VAL A 309 -10.89 -20.17 -6.03
N HIS A 310 -11.31 -19.82 -7.25
CA HIS A 310 -10.40 -19.75 -8.39
C HIS A 310 -10.04 -18.28 -8.62
N LEU A 311 -8.74 -18.00 -8.73
CA LEU A 311 -8.27 -16.69 -9.18
C LEU A 311 -8.68 -16.47 -10.64
N LEU A 312 -8.59 -15.23 -11.14
CA LEU A 312 -8.94 -14.92 -12.53
C LEU A 312 -8.04 -15.62 -13.55
N ASP A 313 -6.84 -16.05 -13.16
CA ASP A 313 -5.95 -16.89 -13.96
C ASP A 313 -6.25 -18.41 -13.86
N GLY A 314 -7.31 -18.78 -13.15
CA GLY A 314 -7.78 -20.17 -13.00
C GLY A 314 -7.10 -20.95 -11.89
N ARG A 315 -6.12 -20.40 -11.17
CA ARG A 315 -5.47 -21.13 -10.08
C ARG A 315 -6.42 -21.33 -8.89
N PRO A 316 -6.55 -22.56 -8.36
CA PRO A 316 -7.38 -22.83 -7.20
C PRO A 316 -6.67 -22.46 -5.90
N PHE A 317 -7.41 -21.82 -4.99
CA PHE A 317 -6.96 -21.48 -3.64
C PHE A 317 -8.00 -21.90 -2.61
N SER A 318 -7.55 -22.66 -1.61
CA SER A 318 -8.33 -22.86 -0.38
C SER A 318 -8.19 -21.66 0.56
N LYS A 319 -9.08 -21.55 1.55
CA LYS A 319 -9.01 -20.51 2.60
C LYS A 319 -7.64 -20.47 3.29
N LYS A 320 -7.08 -21.65 3.59
CA LYS A 320 -5.74 -21.81 4.17
C LYS A 320 -4.65 -21.27 3.24
N MET A 321 -4.71 -21.61 1.94
CA MET A 321 -3.73 -21.16 0.96
C MET A 321 -3.75 -19.65 0.78
N LEU A 322 -4.92 -19.01 0.84
CA LEU A 322 -5.04 -17.55 0.74
C LEU A 322 -4.33 -16.85 1.91
N TYR A 323 -4.57 -17.27 3.16
CA TYR A 323 -3.85 -16.68 4.30
C TYR A 323 -2.34 -16.95 4.23
N CYS A 324 -1.92 -18.16 3.82
CA CYS A 324 -0.50 -18.45 3.60
C CYS A 324 0.07 -17.48 2.55
N LYS A 325 -0.65 -17.27 1.44
CA LYS A 325 -0.20 -16.38 0.37
C LYS A 325 -0.11 -14.92 0.81
N ALA A 326 -1.04 -14.45 1.63
CA ALA A 326 -0.98 -13.13 2.24
C ALA A 326 0.31 -12.94 3.06
N ILE A 327 0.68 -13.93 3.88
CA ILE A 327 1.92 -13.92 4.68
C ILE A 327 3.18 -13.99 3.81
N GLU A 328 3.15 -14.78 2.73
CA GLU A 328 4.29 -14.88 1.80
C GLU A 328 4.58 -13.55 1.10
N ILE A 329 3.53 -12.81 0.74
CA ILE A 329 3.63 -11.49 0.11
C ILE A 329 4.07 -10.43 1.13
N ASP A 330 3.47 -10.47 2.31
CA ASP A 330 3.78 -9.55 3.39
C ASP A 330 3.93 -10.29 4.73
N GLY A 331 5.18 -10.57 5.10
CA GLY A 331 5.53 -11.17 6.39
C GLY A 331 5.25 -10.29 7.62
N THR A 332 4.69 -9.09 7.43
CA THR A 332 4.22 -8.19 8.49
C THR A 332 2.70 -8.11 8.59
N ASN A 333 1.94 -8.86 7.78
CA ASN A 333 0.48 -8.88 7.81
C ASN A 333 -0.05 -9.64 9.04
N VAL A 334 -0.24 -8.91 10.15
CA VAL A 334 -0.69 -9.46 11.45
C VAL A 334 -2.04 -10.17 11.35
N GLU A 335 -2.97 -9.66 10.56
CA GLU A 335 -4.31 -10.25 10.39
C GLU A 335 -4.24 -11.64 9.77
N ALA A 336 -3.41 -11.81 8.73
CA ALA A 336 -3.23 -13.10 8.07
C ALA A 336 -2.63 -14.15 9.02
N TYR A 337 -1.64 -13.76 9.85
CA TYR A 337 -1.11 -14.63 10.91
C TYR A 337 -2.18 -15.02 11.92
N ASN A 338 -2.97 -14.05 12.39
CA ASN A 338 -4.04 -14.29 13.36
C ASN A 338 -5.12 -15.23 12.79
N ASN A 339 -5.65 -14.91 11.61
CA ASN A 339 -6.70 -15.68 10.95
C ASN A 339 -6.25 -17.10 10.60
N LEU A 340 -5.02 -17.27 10.11
CA LEU A 340 -4.46 -18.60 9.85
C LEU A 340 -4.27 -19.40 11.14
N SER A 341 -3.83 -18.77 12.23
CA SER A 341 -3.67 -19.44 13.53
C SER A 341 -5.00 -19.94 14.09
N ILE A 342 -6.09 -19.18 13.86
CA ILE A 342 -7.46 -19.56 14.24
C ILE A 342 -7.95 -20.73 13.38
N LEU A 343 -7.62 -20.73 12.08
CA LEU A 343 -8.03 -21.77 11.14
C LEU A 343 -7.37 -23.13 11.43
N LEU A 344 -6.14 -23.14 11.95
CA LEU A 344 -5.44 -24.36 12.35
C LEU A 344 -6.01 -24.91 13.66
N LYS A 345 -6.25 -26.23 13.71
CA LYS A 345 -6.95 -26.84 14.85
C LYS A 345 -5.96 -27.13 15.97
N ASP A 346 -4.98 -27.99 15.69
CA ASP A 346 -3.96 -28.39 16.65
C ASP A 346 -2.78 -27.41 16.66
N ILE A 347 -2.11 -27.27 17.81
CA ILE A 347 -0.95 -26.38 17.97
C ILE A 347 0.24 -26.80 17.09
N ASN A 348 0.30 -28.09 16.74
CA ASN A 348 1.31 -28.67 15.88
C ASN A 348 0.88 -28.76 14.41
N ASP A 349 -0.35 -28.37 14.05
CA ASP A 349 -0.77 -28.34 12.64
C ASP A 349 0.17 -27.43 11.85
N GLN A 350 0.65 -27.90 10.69
CA GLN A 350 1.60 -27.19 9.86
C GLN A 350 1.03 -26.79 8.50
N VAL A 351 1.55 -25.70 7.97
CA VAL A 351 1.27 -25.20 6.62
C VAL A 351 2.56 -24.76 5.94
N PRO A 352 2.68 -24.93 4.61
CA PRO A 352 3.83 -24.43 3.89
C PRO A 352 3.70 -22.91 3.69
N ILE A 353 4.70 -22.16 4.15
CA ILE A 353 4.85 -20.71 3.88
C ILE A 353 6.28 -20.49 3.40
N ASN A 354 6.46 -19.94 2.20
CA ASN A 354 7.78 -19.72 1.59
C ASN A 354 8.65 -21.01 1.59
N GLY A 355 8.03 -22.15 1.33
CA GLY A 355 8.70 -23.47 1.30
C GLY A 355 9.09 -24.04 2.67
N LYS A 356 8.75 -23.38 3.77
CA LYS A 356 9.00 -23.87 5.14
C LYS A 356 7.71 -24.37 5.76
N ALA A 357 7.78 -25.47 6.51
CA ALA A 357 6.69 -25.91 7.35
C ALA A 357 6.58 -24.97 8.56
N VAL A 358 5.46 -24.24 8.65
CA VAL A 358 5.16 -23.31 9.74
C VAL A 358 3.98 -23.86 10.53
N SER A 359 4.18 -24.10 11.83
CA SER A 359 3.13 -24.61 12.72
C SER A 359 2.22 -23.50 13.23
N LYS A 360 1.03 -23.87 13.77
CA LYS A 360 0.19 -22.94 14.52
C LYS A 360 0.96 -22.26 15.66
N LEU A 361 1.85 -22.99 16.35
CA LEU A 361 2.71 -22.43 17.38
C LEU A 361 3.63 -21.34 16.83
N ASP A 362 4.25 -21.58 15.67
CA ASP A 362 5.13 -20.59 15.02
C ASP A 362 4.36 -19.32 14.66
N LEU A 363 3.12 -19.44 14.16
CA LEU A 363 2.26 -18.30 13.86
C LEU A 363 1.95 -17.48 15.12
N LEU A 364 1.59 -18.15 16.22
CA LEU A 364 1.27 -17.51 17.50
C LEU A 364 2.49 -16.83 18.13
N ILE A 365 3.68 -17.46 18.06
CA ILE A 365 4.94 -16.83 18.47
C ILE A 365 5.22 -15.60 17.61
N LYS A 366 5.00 -15.67 16.29
CA LYS A 366 5.22 -14.53 15.40
C LYS A 366 4.30 -13.35 15.73
N LEU A 367 3.04 -13.58 16.11
CA LEU A 367 2.13 -12.52 16.59
C LEU A 367 2.70 -11.80 17.82
N ILE A 368 3.23 -12.54 18.81
CA ILE A 368 3.89 -11.96 19.99
C ILE A 368 5.12 -11.14 19.59
N GLN A 369 5.90 -11.60 18.61
CA GLN A 369 7.07 -10.87 18.13
C GLN A 369 6.71 -9.56 17.42
N MET A 370 5.58 -9.53 16.72
CA MET A 370 5.11 -8.34 16.00
C MET A 370 4.50 -7.30 16.94
N ASP A 371 3.79 -7.74 17.99
CA ASP A 371 3.25 -6.87 19.02
C ASP A 371 3.42 -7.51 20.43
N PRO A 372 4.56 -7.25 21.09
CA PRO A 372 4.83 -7.79 22.42
C PRO A 372 4.03 -7.09 23.53
N THR A 373 3.24 -6.06 23.20
CA THR A 373 2.39 -5.34 24.17
C THR A 373 0.97 -5.89 24.20
N ASN A 374 0.59 -6.74 23.25
CA ASN A 374 -0.75 -7.31 23.19
C ASN A 374 -0.87 -8.54 24.12
N PRO A 375 -1.64 -8.44 25.24
CA PRO A 375 -1.78 -9.54 26.19
C PRO A 375 -2.49 -10.76 25.59
N ILE A 376 -3.32 -10.57 24.57
CA ILE A 376 -4.14 -11.64 24.00
C ILE A 376 -3.27 -12.66 23.25
N TYR A 377 -2.17 -12.25 22.64
CA TYR A 377 -1.28 -13.17 21.93
C TYR A 377 -0.57 -14.14 22.88
N TYR A 378 -0.10 -13.66 24.02
CA TYR A 378 0.45 -14.50 25.08
C TYR A 378 -0.60 -15.48 25.64
N TYR A 379 -1.79 -14.97 25.97
CA TYR A 379 -2.89 -15.76 26.51
C TYR A 379 -3.33 -16.87 25.53
N ASN A 380 -3.55 -16.52 24.25
CA ASN A 380 -3.98 -17.48 23.24
C ASN A 380 -2.91 -18.54 22.98
N THR A 381 -1.63 -18.18 23.02
CA THR A 381 -0.53 -19.15 22.90
C THR A 381 -0.57 -20.16 24.05
N ALA A 382 -0.63 -19.69 25.29
CA ALA A 382 -0.74 -20.56 26.46
C ALA A 382 -1.99 -21.45 26.41
N LEU A 383 -3.14 -20.89 26.03
CA LEU A 383 -4.40 -21.61 25.94
C LEU A 383 -4.33 -22.76 24.93
N ASN A 384 -3.75 -22.54 23.75
CA ASN A 384 -3.63 -23.59 22.74
C ASN A 384 -2.62 -24.70 23.14
N LEU A 385 -1.54 -24.33 23.82
CA LEU A 385 -0.61 -25.30 24.42
C LEU A 385 -1.31 -26.18 25.46
N VAL A 386 -2.05 -25.57 26.38
CA VAL A 386 -2.82 -26.30 27.41
C VAL A 386 -3.88 -27.21 26.79
N LYS A 387 -4.61 -26.74 25.78
CA LYS A 387 -5.60 -27.55 25.04
C LYS A 387 -4.98 -28.78 24.38
N SER A 388 -3.72 -28.70 24.00
CA SER A 388 -2.97 -29.78 23.34
C SER A 388 -2.16 -30.63 24.33
N ASN A 389 -2.51 -30.60 25.63
CA ASN A 389 -1.81 -31.29 26.72
C ASN A 389 -0.32 -30.91 26.88
N GLN A 390 0.06 -29.71 26.45
CA GLN A 390 1.43 -29.17 26.49
C GLN A 390 1.57 -28.09 27.58
N ALA A 391 0.89 -28.26 28.72
CA ALA A 391 0.83 -27.27 29.80
C ALA A 391 2.18 -26.94 30.47
N GLN A 392 3.20 -27.78 30.24
CA GLN A 392 4.57 -27.62 30.75
C GLN A 392 5.60 -27.41 29.63
N GLN A 393 5.18 -27.30 28.37
CA GLN A 393 6.12 -27.13 27.26
C GLN A 393 6.84 -25.80 27.39
N VAL A 394 8.17 -25.84 27.29
CA VAL A 394 9.00 -24.63 27.24
C VAL A 394 9.16 -24.22 25.79
N ILE A 395 8.73 -23.01 25.46
CA ILE A 395 8.90 -22.39 24.15
C ILE A 395 9.89 -21.22 24.23
N LYS A 396 10.44 -20.83 23.08
CA LYS A 396 11.38 -19.70 23.00
C LYS A 396 10.75 -18.53 22.27
N ILE A 397 10.71 -17.37 22.92
CA ILE A 397 10.20 -16.12 22.33
C ILE A 397 11.28 -15.05 22.52
N ASN A 398 11.80 -14.48 21.42
CA ASN A 398 12.84 -13.43 21.43
C ASN A 398 14.12 -13.76 22.22
N GLY A 399 14.41 -15.04 22.47
CA GLY A 399 15.55 -15.44 23.31
C GLY A 399 15.12 -16.08 24.63
N ASP A 400 13.99 -15.64 25.17
CA ASP A 400 13.49 -16.03 26.48
C ASP A 400 12.77 -17.37 26.44
N ARG A 401 13.01 -18.19 27.47
CA ARG A 401 12.32 -19.46 27.67
C ARG A 401 11.06 -19.20 28.48
N MET A 402 9.90 -19.53 27.92
CA MET A 402 8.61 -19.31 28.55
C MET A 402 7.79 -20.60 28.58
N THR A 403 7.17 -20.88 29.71
CA THR A 403 6.12 -21.90 29.87
C THR A 403 4.74 -21.27 29.64
N PRO A 404 3.66 -22.05 29.46
CA PRO A 404 2.29 -21.52 29.45
C PRO A 404 1.97 -20.67 30.68
N LEU A 405 2.53 -21.01 31.85
CA LEU A 405 2.35 -20.24 33.08
C LEU A 405 3.00 -18.85 32.97
N ASP A 406 4.22 -18.77 32.44
CA ASP A 406 4.93 -17.50 32.20
C ASP A 406 4.20 -16.63 31.17
N LEU A 407 3.67 -17.23 30.11
CA LEU A 407 2.88 -16.54 29.09
C LEU A 407 1.62 -15.91 29.70
N VAL A 408 0.90 -16.64 30.55
CA VAL A 408 -0.31 -16.11 31.20
C VAL A 408 0.06 -15.05 32.25
N ALA A 409 1.16 -15.22 33.00
CA ALA A 409 1.67 -14.18 33.89
C ALA A 409 1.95 -12.88 33.11
N LYS A 410 2.62 -12.97 31.96
CA LYS A 410 2.87 -11.83 31.08
C LYS A 410 1.59 -11.17 30.57
N SER A 411 0.56 -11.97 30.25
CA SER A 411 -0.76 -11.47 29.84
C SER A 411 -1.43 -10.66 30.96
N ILE A 412 -1.33 -11.12 32.21
CA ILE A 412 -1.85 -10.43 33.40
C ILE A 412 -1.10 -9.13 33.65
N ASP A 413 0.24 -9.14 33.51
CA ASP A 413 1.05 -7.94 33.69
C ASP A 413 0.67 -6.85 32.67
N LEU A 414 0.40 -7.23 31.43
CA LEU A 414 0.00 -6.32 30.36
C LEU A 414 -1.46 -5.85 30.48
N ASN A 415 -2.38 -6.70 30.96
CA ASN A 415 -3.77 -6.31 31.24
C ASN A 415 -4.33 -7.04 32.47
N PRO A 416 -4.18 -6.45 33.67
CA PRO A 416 -4.57 -7.08 34.93
C PRO A 416 -6.08 -7.03 35.21
N LYS A 417 -6.89 -6.47 34.29
CA LYS A 417 -8.34 -6.36 34.44
C LYS A 417 -9.08 -7.56 33.84
N GLU A 418 -8.44 -8.35 32.98
CA GLU A 418 -9.08 -9.44 32.25
C GLU A 418 -9.23 -10.71 33.11
N PRO A 419 -10.45 -11.09 33.54
CA PRO A 419 -10.64 -12.21 34.48
C PRO A 419 -10.25 -13.56 33.89
N ASN A 420 -10.35 -13.74 32.57
CA ASN A 420 -10.05 -15.02 31.94
C ASN A 420 -8.56 -15.39 32.02
N PHE A 421 -7.67 -14.39 32.11
CA PHE A 421 -6.25 -14.65 32.30
C PHE A 421 -5.99 -15.30 33.66
N PHE A 422 -6.58 -14.75 34.72
CA PHE A 422 -6.46 -15.31 36.07
C PHE A 422 -7.08 -16.70 36.19
N ARG A 423 -8.18 -16.99 35.48
CA ARG A 423 -8.76 -18.35 35.44
C ARG A 423 -7.79 -19.38 34.87
N LEU A 424 -7.17 -19.08 33.73
CA LEU A 424 -6.17 -19.96 33.13
C LEU A 424 -4.91 -20.05 34.00
N PHE A 425 -4.49 -18.94 34.60
CA PHE A 425 -3.35 -18.86 35.50
C PHE A 425 -3.52 -19.76 36.72
N SER A 426 -4.66 -19.68 37.40
CA SER A 426 -5.00 -20.52 38.56
C SER A 426 -4.97 -22.02 38.20
N LYS A 427 -5.50 -22.39 37.03
CA LYS A 427 -5.44 -23.78 36.55
C LYS A 427 -4.01 -24.24 36.28
N LEU A 428 -3.17 -23.39 35.70
CA LEU A 428 -1.76 -23.69 35.46
C LEU A 428 -0.97 -23.79 36.77
N MET A 429 -1.29 -22.95 37.77
CA MET A 429 -0.73 -23.07 39.12
C MET A 429 -1.08 -24.43 39.74
N ASP A 430 -2.33 -24.87 39.63
CA ASP A 430 -2.76 -26.20 40.08
C ASP A 430 -2.02 -27.33 39.37
N ILE A 431 -1.90 -27.27 38.03
CA ILE A 431 -1.18 -28.28 37.22
C ILE A 431 0.29 -28.40 37.64
N ASN A 432 0.92 -27.29 38.01
CA ASN A 432 2.33 -27.24 38.38
C ASN A 432 2.58 -27.39 39.90
N GLY A 433 1.53 -27.53 40.71
CA GLY A 433 1.66 -27.62 42.17
C GLY A 433 2.20 -26.33 42.82
N ILE A 434 1.88 -25.17 42.24
CA ILE A 434 2.38 -23.85 42.69
C ILE A 434 1.30 -23.13 43.49
N GLU A 435 1.62 -22.70 44.71
CA GLU A 435 0.66 -21.99 45.57
C GLU A 435 0.68 -20.47 45.38
N LYS A 436 1.86 -19.90 45.10
CA LYS A 436 2.05 -18.45 44.91
C LYS A 436 3.13 -18.14 43.88
N ILE A 437 2.98 -17.03 43.16
CA ILE A 437 3.96 -16.51 42.18
C ILE A 437 4.17 -15.02 42.41
N VAL A 438 5.40 -14.57 42.23
CA VAL A 438 5.73 -13.14 42.12
C VAL A 438 5.70 -12.77 40.63
N LEU A 439 4.78 -11.89 40.25
CA LEU A 439 4.69 -11.36 38.89
C LEU A 439 5.88 -10.45 38.56
N LEU A 440 6.07 -10.11 37.28
CA LEU A 440 7.18 -9.24 36.86
C LEU A 440 7.08 -7.83 37.45
N ASN A 441 5.86 -7.38 37.79
CA ASN A 441 5.62 -6.13 38.51
C ASN A 441 5.90 -6.20 40.03
N GLY A 442 6.44 -7.33 40.53
CA GLY A 442 6.77 -7.54 41.94
C GLY A 442 5.58 -7.94 42.81
N LYS A 443 4.35 -7.99 42.26
CA LYS A 443 3.16 -8.39 43.02
C LYS A 443 3.15 -9.89 43.26
N THR A 444 3.02 -10.30 44.52
CA THR A 444 2.75 -11.70 44.86
C THR A 444 1.27 -12.00 44.65
N ILE A 445 0.98 -13.08 43.96
CA ILE A 445 -0.37 -13.60 43.75
C ILE A 445 -0.46 -15.00 44.34
N TYR A 446 -1.43 -15.20 45.23
CA TYR A 446 -1.77 -16.51 45.77
C TYR A 446 -2.91 -17.13 44.97
N ASN A 447 -2.80 -18.43 44.68
CA ASN A 447 -3.81 -19.16 43.94
C ASN A 447 -5.17 -19.18 44.68
N THR A 448 -5.14 -19.26 46.01
CA THR A 448 -6.33 -19.19 46.89
C THR A 448 -7.09 -17.87 46.73
N ASP A 449 -6.38 -16.75 46.60
CA ASP A 449 -7.00 -15.43 46.43
C ASP A 449 -7.70 -15.34 45.07
N ILE A 450 -7.08 -15.88 44.02
CA ILE A 450 -7.69 -15.96 42.69
C ILE A 450 -8.98 -16.79 42.75
N LYS A 451 -8.91 -18.00 43.32
CA LYS A 451 -10.05 -18.92 43.42
C LYS A 451 -11.21 -18.29 44.18
N THR A 452 -10.91 -17.62 45.29
CA THR A 452 -11.90 -16.91 46.12
C THR A 452 -12.55 -15.77 45.35
N LYS A 453 -11.73 -14.88 44.76
CA LYS A 453 -12.22 -13.70 44.03
C LYS A 453 -13.05 -14.04 42.81
N LEU A 454 -12.72 -15.13 42.11
CA LEU A 454 -13.39 -15.54 40.87
C LEU A 454 -14.41 -16.66 41.07
N ASN A 455 -14.66 -17.06 42.33
CA ASN A 455 -15.56 -18.16 42.70
C ASN A 455 -15.27 -19.46 41.91
N ILE A 456 -13.98 -19.79 41.76
CA ILE A 456 -13.52 -20.99 41.07
C ILE A 456 -13.61 -22.14 42.08
N LYS A 457 -14.58 -23.06 41.87
CA LYS A 457 -14.68 -24.28 42.68
C LYS A 457 -13.47 -25.17 42.44
N SER A 458 -12.88 -25.66 43.53
CA SER A 458 -11.92 -26.74 43.50
C SER A 458 -12.66 -28.04 43.18
N ASP A 459 -12.87 -28.38 41.90
CA ASP A 459 -12.81 -29.80 41.49
C ASP A 459 -12.90 -30.14 39.99
N ASN A 460 -12.11 -31.18 39.68
CA ASN A 460 -12.26 -32.28 38.73
C ASN A 460 -12.22 -32.02 37.21
N GLY A 461 -11.00 -32.19 36.69
CA GLY A 461 -10.73 -32.62 35.31
C GLY A 461 -10.41 -31.49 34.33
N ILE A 462 -9.32 -31.67 33.58
CA ILE A 462 -8.86 -30.77 32.50
C ILE A 462 -10.01 -30.41 31.53
N PHE A 463 -11.02 -31.27 31.39
CA PHE A 463 -12.11 -31.18 30.41
C PHE A 463 -13.41 -30.47 30.85
N SER A 464 -13.72 -30.31 32.14
CA SER A 464 -15.09 -29.86 32.53
C SER A 464 -15.36 -28.35 32.29
N ILE A 465 -14.31 -27.53 32.16
CA ILE A 465 -14.41 -26.07 31.95
C ILE A 465 -14.39 -25.67 30.46
N PHE A 466 -13.88 -26.52 29.56
CA PHE A 466 -13.89 -26.21 28.11
C PHE A 466 -15.31 -26.13 27.52
N LYS A 467 -16.33 -26.64 28.23
CA LYS A 467 -17.75 -26.52 27.88
C LYS A 467 -18.40 -25.19 28.29
N LYS A 468 -17.74 -24.36 29.12
CA LYS A 468 -18.30 -23.12 29.70
C LYS A 468 -17.59 -21.83 29.27
N LEU A 469 -16.55 -21.93 28.44
CA LEU A 469 -15.80 -20.80 27.90
C LEU A 469 -16.18 -20.47 26.43
N PHE A 470 -17.30 -21.02 25.95
CA PHE A 470 -17.94 -20.70 24.68
C PHE A 470 -19.36 -20.21 24.94
#